data_AF-A0A4Q3VY17-F1
#
_entry.id   AF-A0A4Q3VY17-F1
#
_cell.length_a   1.000
_cell.length_b   1.000
_cell.length_c   1.000
_cell.angle_alpha   90.00
_cell.angle_beta   90.00
_cell.angle_gamma   90.00
#
_symmetry.space_group_name_H-M   'P 1'
#
loop_
_entity.id
_entity.type
_entity.pdbx_description
1 polymer ?
#
loop_
_entity_poly.entity_id
_entity_poly.type
_entity_poly.pdbx_seq_one_letter_code
_entity_poly.pdbx_strand_id
1 'polypeptide(L)'
;MSVAPGTLLSVAESLARLSQGELGAERSEAIARAAIGRAYYAAYHATLLAAHQAGYVPSAGSGHYDLWFRWCREEGWNVDLGFAGENLRNKRTRADYHIDRPLRDNPIVVVEEAKEIFRAIADNYPS
;
A
#
# COMPACT_ATOMS: atom_id res chain seq x y z
N MET A 1 4.48 -10.50 -16.89
CA MET A 1 3.04 -10.25 -16.66
C MET A 1 2.95 -9.48 -15.35
N SER A 2 2.54 -8.20 -15.36
CA SER A 2 2.35 -7.43 -14.12
C SER A 2 1.07 -7.91 -13.44
N VAL A 3 1.12 -8.20 -12.14
CA VAL A 3 -0.08 -8.54 -11.35
C VAL A 3 -0.93 -7.28 -11.22
N ALA A 4 -2.23 -7.37 -11.44
CA ALA A 4 -3.13 -6.23 -11.30
C ALA A 4 -3.20 -5.75 -9.84
N PRO A 5 -3.29 -4.43 -9.57
CA PRO A 5 -3.37 -3.90 -8.22
C PRO A 5 -4.50 -4.54 -7.39
N GLY A 6 -5.69 -4.75 -7.98
CA GLY A 6 -6.82 -5.38 -7.29
C GLY A 6 -6.54 -6.84 -6.87
N THR A 7 -5.75 -7.58 -7.65
CA THR A 7 -5.30 -8.92 -7.27
C THR A 7 -4.39 -8.87 -6.04
N LEU A 8 -3.46 -7.91 -5.97
CA LEU A 8 -2.60 -7.72 -4.79
C LEU A 8 -3.43 -7.40 -3.55
N LEU A 9 -4.47 -6.57 -3.69
CA LEU A 9 -5.36 -6.22 -2.60
C LEU A 9 -6.14 -7.43 -2.06
N SER A 10 -6.72 -8.24 -2.95
CA SER A 10 -7.43 -9.47 -2.57
C SER A 10 -6.51 -10.49 -1.88
N VAL A 11 -5.26 -10.61 -2.33
CA VAL A 11 -4.24 -11.43 -1.66
C VAL A 11 -3.91 -10.85 -0.28
N ALA A 12 -3.74 -9.54 -0.17
CA ALA A 12 -3.47 -8.86 1.10
C ALA A 12 -4.57 -9.12 2.12
N GLU A 13 -5.84 -9.03 1.72
CA GLU A 13 -6.99 -9.36 2.56
C GLU A 13 -6.97 -10.80 3.06
N SER A 14 -6.69 -11.75 2.16
CA SER A 14 -6.65 -13.17 2.50
C SER A 14 -5.52 -13.48 3.50
N LEU A 15 -4.35 -12.89 3.29
CA LEU A 15 -3.22 -13.00 4.23
C LEU A 15 -3.54 -12.34 5.57
N ALA A 16 -4.17 -11.15 5.57
CA ALA A 16 -4.53 -10.46 6.80
C ALA A 16 -5.50 -11.31 7.64
N ARG A 17 -6.53 -11.91 7.03
CA ARG A 17 -7.43 -12.85 7.72
C ARG A 17 -6.69 -14.09 8.22
N LEU A 18 -5.84 -14.68 7.40
CA LEU A 18 -5.05 -15.86 7.76
C LEU A 18 -4.13 -15.59 8.95
N SER A 19 -3.54 -14.40 9.04
CA SER A 19 -2.65 -14.01 10.15
C SER A 19 -3.34 -13.97 11.52
N GLN A 20 -4.67 -13.92 11.55
CA GLN A 20 -5.48 -13.92 12.78
C GLN A 20 -5.91 -15.34 13.21
N GLY A 21 -5.52 -16.36 12.46
CA GLY A 21 -5.82 -17.76 12.78
C GLY A 21 -4.83 -18.37 13.79
N GLU A 22 -5.07 -19.64 14.14
CA GLU A 22 -4.26 -20.40 15.09
C GLU A 22 -2.99 -20.98 14.44
N LEU A 23 -2.07 -20.12 14.00
CA LEU A 23 -0.88 -20.50 13.24
C LEU A 23 0.42 -20.50 14.05
N GLY A 24 0.36 -20.16 15.34
CA GLY A 24 1.53 -19.85 16.17
C GLY A 24 2.07 -18.44 15.90
N ALA A 25 2.70 -17.81 16.90
CA ALA A 25 3.05 -16.39 16.87
C ALA A 25 3.97 -16.00 15.70
N GLU A 26 5.06 -16.74 15.48
CA GLU A 26 6.04 -16.42 14.43
C GLU A 26 5.44 -16.48 13.02
N ARG A 27 4.65 -17.52 12.74
CA ARG A 27 3.99 -17.70 11.44
C ARG A 27 2.91 -16.62 11.23
N SER A 28 2.15 -16.31 12.27
CA SER A 28 1.13 -15.25 12.24
C SER A 28 1.76 -13.90 11.91
N GLU A 29 2.90 -13.58 12.52
CA GLU A 29 3.63 -12.34 12.26
C GLU A 29 4.20 -12.29 10.83
N ALA A 30 4.82 -13.37 10.35
CA ALA A 30 5.34 -13.43 8.98
C ALA A 30 4.24 -13.20 7.93
N ILE A 31 3.05 -13.79 8.14
CA ILE A 31 1.89 -13.61 7.26
C ILE A 31 1.34 -12.18 7.36
N ALA A 32 1.28 -11.60 8.57
CA ALA A 32 0.85 -10.22 8.78
C ALA A 32 1.75 -9.21 8.05
N ARG A 33 3.08 -9.39 8.13
CA ARG A 33 4.05 -8.57 7.39
C ARG A 33 3.84 -8.68 5.89
N ALA A 34 3.65 -9.90 5.38
CA ALA A 34 3.36 -10.13 3.98
C ALA A 34 2.06 -9.42 3.56
N ALA A 35 0.99 -9.48 4.37
CA ALA A 35 -0.28 -8.79 4.10
C ALA A 35 -0.08 -7.27 3.95
N ILE A 36 0.64 -6.64 4.89
CA ILE A 36 0.97 -5.20 4.85
C ILE A 36 1.74 -4.84 3.58
N GLY A 37 2.75 -5.63 3.22
CA GLY A 37 3.52 -5.41 1.99
C GLY A 37 2.63 -5.45 0.73
N ARG A 38 1.74 -6.46 0.61
CA ARG A 38 0.81 -6.55 -0.54
C ARG A 38 -0.19 -5.40 -0.56
N ALA A 39 -0.73 -5.01 0.60
CA ALA A 39 -1.67 -3.89 0.72
C ALA A 39 -1.03 -2.58 0.21
N TYR A 40 0.20 -2.30 0.64
CA TYR A 40 0.95 -1.14 0.18
C TYR A 40 1.19 -1.16 -1.33
N TYR A 41 1.69 -2.26 -1.89
CA TYR A 41 1.97 -2.32 -3.33
C TYR A 41 0.70 -2.25 -4.16
N ALA A 42 -0.42 -2.79 -3.67
CA ALA A 42 -1.72 -2.61 -4.31
C ALA A 42 -2.07 -1.12 -4.42
N ALA A 43 -2.06 -0.39 -3.29
CA ALA A 43 -2.38 1.04 -3.27
C ALA A 43 -1.41 1.88 -4.12
N TYR A 44 -0.11 1.58 -4.04
CA TYR A 44 0.92 2.24 -4.84
C TYR A 44 0.71 2.06 -6.33
N HIS A 45 0.51 0.83 -6.80
CA HIS A 45 0.34 0.59 -8.24
C HIS A 45 -0.99 1.12 -8.78
N ALA A 46 -2.07 1.07 -7.99
CA ALA A 46 -3.34 1.70 -8.38
C ALA A 46 -3.17 3.21 -8.56
N THR A 47 -2.53 3.86 -7.59
CA THR A 47 -2.25 5.30 -7.65
C THR A 47 -1.31 5.65 -8.79
N LEU A 48 -0.23 4.88 -8.97
CA LEU A 48 0.76 5.12 -10.02
C LEU A 48 0.13 5.08 -11.41
N LEU A 49 -0.78 4.14 -11.65
CA LEU A 49 -1.52 4.05 -12.92
C LEU A 49 -2.38 5.29 -13.16
N ALA A 50 -3.16 5.72 -12.15
CA ALA A 50 -3.98 6.93 -12.25
C ALA A 50 -3.11 8.19 -12.43
N ALA A 51 -1.99 8.29 -11.70
CA ALA A 51 -1.05 9.39 -11.82
C ALA A 51 -0.42 9.43 -13.22
N HIS A 52 -0.02 8.29 -13.79
CA HIS A 52 0.49 8.22 -15.16
C HIS A 52 -0.55 8.70 -16.18
N GLN A 53 -1.82 8.34 -16.02
CA GLN A 53 -2.90 8.84 -16.87
C GLN A 53 -3.09 10.36 -16.72
N ALA A 54 -2.82 10.90 -15.54
CA ALA A 54 -2.82 12.33 -15.25
C ALA A 54 -1.52 13.06 -15.64
N GLY A 55 -0.56 12.38 -16.29
CA GLY A 55 0.67 12.98 -16.80
C GLY A 55 1.90 12.90 -15.87
N TYR A 56 1.81 12.19 -14.75
CA TYR A 56 2.97 11.92 -13.90
C TYR A 56 4.02 11.08 -14.63
N VAL A 57 5.28 11.51 -14.58
CA VAL A 57 6.43 10.76 -15.09
C VAL A 57 7.42 10.54 -13.94
N PRO A 58 7.65 9.29 -13.49
CA PRO A 58 8.54 9.02 -12.38
C PRO A 58 9.99 9.42 -12.69
N SER A 59 10.66 10.05 -11.73
CA SER A 59 12.10 10.29 -11.82
C SER A 59 12.88 8.99 -11.54
N ALA A 60 14.05 8.83 -12.16
CA ALA A 60 14.87 7.63 -11.96
C ALA A 60 15.38 7.55 -10.52
N GLY A 61 14.95 6.50 -9.78
CA GLY A 61 15.54 6.11 -8.50
C GLY A 61 14.72 6.40 -7.22
N SER A 62 13.60 7.14 -7.28
CA SER A 62 12.81 7.48 -6.08
C SER A 62 11.28 7.43 -6.26
N GLY A 63 10.79 6.50 -7.09
CA GLY A 63 9.38 6.48 -7.52
C GLY A 63 8.31 6.48 -6.40
N HIS A 64 8.60 5.90 -5.23
CA HIS A 64 7.65 5.88 -4.11
C HIS A 64 7.52 7.22 -3.39
N TYR A 65 8.66 7.86 -3.08
CA TYR A 65 8.65 9.18 -2.45
C TYR A 65 8.16 10.23 -3.43
N ASP A 66 8.61 10.16 -4.68
CA ASP A 66 8.19 11.09 -5.72
C ASP A 66 6.68 11.03 -5.95
N LEU A 67 6.08 9.84 -5.97
CA LEU A 67 4.63 9.72 -6.13
C LEU A 67 3.88 10.31 -4.92
N TRP A 68 4.14 9.80 -3.71
CA TRP A 68 3.33 10.15 -2.54
C TRP A 68 3.59 11.55 -2.01
N PHE A 69 4.84 11.98 -2.02
CA PHE A 69 5.23 13.25 -1.45
C PHE A 69 5.22 14.35 -2.51
N ARG A 70 5.99 14.20 -3.60
CA ARG A 70 6.13 15.29 -4.58
C ARG A 70 4.85 15.48 -5.40
N TRP A 71 4.43 14.43 -6.10
CA TRP A 71 3.29 14.53 -7.02
C TRP A 71 1.95 14.69 -6.29
N CYS A 72 1.65 13.81 -5.33
CA CYS A 72 0.36 13.86 -4.64
C CYS A 72 0.24 15.08 -3.71
N ARG A 73 1.28 15.40 -2.92
CA ARG A 73 1.21 16.44 -1.89
C ARG A 73 1.73 17.79 -2.36
N GLU A 74 2.98 17.89 -2.82
CA GLU A 74 3.60 19.19 -3.14
C GLU A 74 3.04 19.80 -4.42
N GLU A 75 2.85 18.99 -5.46
CA GLU A 75 2.25 19.42 -6.73
C GLU A 75 0.71 19.44 -6.68
N GLY A 76 0.12 18.94 -5.59
CA GLY A 76 -1.29 19.11 -5.26
C GLY A 76 -2.25 18.25 -6.07
N TRP A 77 -1.79 17.15 -6.68
CA TRP A 77 -2.69 16.25 -7.43
C TRP A 77 -3.78 15.66 -6.54
N ASN A 78 -3.42 15.20 -5.34
CA ASN A 78 -4.35 14.80 -4.29
C ASN A 78 -3.63 14.72 -2.94
N VAL A 79 -3.73 15.78 -2.14
CA VAL A 79 -2.95 15.94 -0.89
C VAL A 79 -3.29 14.84 0.13
N ASP A 80 -4.58 14.53 0.31
CA ASP A 80 -5.04 13.53 1.26
C ASP A 80 -4.53 12.13 0.90
N LEU A 81 -4.59 11.79 -0.39
CA LEU A 81 -4.08 10.53 -0.91
C LEU A 81 -2.57 10.42 -0.74
N GLY A 82 -1.85 11.54 -0.87
CA GLY A 82 -0.41 11.59 -0.60
C GLY A 82 -0.07 11.36 0.89
N PHE A 83 -0.86 11.91 1.82
CA PHE A 83 -0.70 11.61 3.26
C PHE A 83 -1.01 10.14 3.57
N ALA A 84 -2.11 9.62 3.03
CA ALA A 84 -2.51 8.22 3.22
C ALA A 84 -1.47 7.24 2.65
N GLY A 85 -0.97 7.50 1.44
CA GLY A 85 0.05 6.68 0.78
C GLY A 85 1.38 6.69 1.51
N GLU A 86 1.80 7.84 2.04
CA GLU A 86 3.02 7.94 2.85
C GLU A 86 2.88 7.20 4.19
N ASN A 87 1.71 7.24 4.82
CA ASN A 87 1.42 6.46 6.03
C ASN A 87 1.55 4.95 5.75
N LEU A 88 0.95 4.46 4.66
CA LEU A 88 1.09 3.06 4.23
C LEU A 88 2.54 2.71 3.90
N ARG A 89 3.30 3.61 3.26
CA ARG A 89 4.73 3.40 2.98
C ARG A 89 5.49 3.17 4.27
N ASN A 90 5.27 3.98 5.30
CA ASN A 90 5.94 3.86 6.58
C ASN A 90 5.59 2.55 7.30
N LYS A 91 4.33 2.10 7.23
CA LYS A 91 3.89 0.79 7.74
C LYS A 91 4.57 -0.36 7.01
N ARG A 92 4.62 -0.30 5.68
CA ARG A 92 5.35 -1.27 4.85
C ARG A 92 6.83 -1.32 5.19
N THR A 93 7.48 -0.16 5.35
CA THR A 93 8.90 -0.10 5.74
C THR A 93 9.15 -0.83 7.06
N ARG A 94 8.29 -0.62 8.07
CA ARG A 94 8.40 -1.35 9.35
C ARG A 94 8.17 -2.85 9.17
N ALA A 95 7.16 -3.24 8.40
CA ALA A 95 6.83 -4.64 8.17
C ALA A 95 7.95 -5.39 7.42
N ASP A 96 8.55 -4.78 6.41
CA ASP A 96 9.52 -5.43 5.53
C ASP A 96 10.95 -5.39 6.08
N TYR A 97 11.35 -4.30 6.75
CA TYR A 97 12.76 -4.07 7.10
C TYR A 97 13.05 -4.14 8.60
N HIS A 98 12.07 -3.95 9.48
CA HIS A 98 12.28 -4.04 10.93
C HIS A 98 11.86 -5.42 11.44
N ILE A 99 12.57 -6.46 10.98
CA ILE A 99 12.35 -7.85 11.38
C ILE A 99 12.90 -8.16 12.78
N ASP A 100 13.76 -7.29 13.29
CA ASP A 100 14.37 -7.34 14.62
C ASP A 100 13.39 -6.96 15.75
N ARG A 101 12.17 -6.52 15.41
CA ARG A 101 11.19 -5.99 16.36
C ARG A 101 9.80 -6.56 16.05
N PRO A 102 8.95 -6.84 17.05
CA PRO A 102 7.59 -7.30 16.81
C PRO A 102 6.79 -6.33 15.94
N LEU A 103 5.96 -6.88 15.07
CA LEU A 103 5.04 -6.08 14.24
C LEU A 103 4.01 -5.37 15.13
N ARG A 104 3.90 -4.05 15.00
CA ARG A 104 2.93 -3.23 15.76
C ARG A 104 1.69 -2.84 14.96
N ASP A 105 1.79 -2.87 13.64
CA ASP A 105 0.72 -2.48 12.74
C ASP A 105 -0.25 -3.65 12.54
N ASN A 106 -1.55 -3.40 12.72
CA ASN A 106 -2.59 -4.42 12.52
C ASN A 106 -2.81 -4.62 10.99
N PRO A 107 -2.56 -5.81 10.43
CA PRO A 107 -2.66 -6.04 8.99
C PRO A 107 -4.08 -5.84 8.44
N ILE A 108 -5.13 -6.08 9.23
CA ILE A 108 -6.53 -5.84 8.81
C ILE A 108 -6.77 -4.35 8.60
N VAL A 109 -6.33 -3.51 9.54
CA VAL A 109 -6.47 -2.05 9.46
C VAL A 109 -5.71 -1.51 8.25
N VAL A 110 -4.48 -1.99 8.04
CA VAL A 110 -3.65 -1.56 6.89
C VAL A 110 -4.29 -1.94 5.55
N VAL A 111 -4.93 -3.10 5.47
CA VAL A 111 -5.66 -3.51 4.27
C VAL A 111 -6.89 -2.63 4.03
N GLU A 112 -7.63 -2.24 5.07
CA GLU A 112 -8.75 -1.30 4.91
C GLU A 112 -8.30 0.10 4.46
N GLU A 113 -7.19 0.62 5.00
CA GLU A 113 -6.59 1.87 4.51
C GLU A 113 -6.19 1.77 3.02
N ALA A 114 -5.63 0.64 2.59
CA ALA A 114 -5.34 0.42 1.17
C ALA A 114 -6.62 0.38 0.32
N LYS A 115 -7.71 -0.21 0.82
CA LYS A 115 -9.02 -0.20 0.14
C LYS A 115 -9.59 1.20 0.01
N GLU A 116 -9.43 2.05 1.02
CA GLU A 116 -9.88 3.44 0.97
C GLU A 116 -9.18 4.20 -0.16
N ILE A 117 -7.86 4.01 -0.33
CA ILE A 117 -7.13 4.56 -1.47
C ILE A 117 -7.66 4.01 -2.80
N PHE A 118 -7.95 2.71 -2.90
CA PHE A 118 -8.55 2.13 -4.12
C PHE A 118 -9.89 2.77 -4.48
N ARG A 119 -10.77 2.95 -3.49
CA ARG A 119 -12.06 3.60 -3.70
C ARG A 119 -11.87 5.04 -4.14
N ALA A 120 -11.00 5.80 -3.46
CA ALA A 120 -10.68 7.17 -3.83
C ALA A 120 -10.15 7.27 -5.27
N ILE A 121 -9.30 6.34 -5.71
CA ILE A 121 -8.82 6.31 -7.10
C ILE A 121 -9.97 5.99 -8.07
N ALA A 122 -10.77 4.97 -7.79
CA ALA A 122 -11.88 4.57 -8.66
C ALA A 122 -12.95 5.66 -8.81
N ASP A 123 -13.24 6.39 -7.74
CA ASP A 123 -14.27 7.43 -7.71
C ASP A 123 -13.83 8.72 -8.42
N ASN A 124 -12.53 9.07 -8.34
CA ASN A 124 -12.02 10.36 -8.83
C ASN A 124 -11.23 10.26 -10.13
N TYR A 125 -10.72 9.09 -10.48
CA TYR A 125 -9.89 8.86 -11.67
C TYR A 125 -10.28 7.54 -12.37
N PRO A 126 -11.53 7.42 -12.87
CA PRO A 126 -11.98 6.23 -13.57
C PRO A 126 -11.19 6.05 -14.88
N SER A 127 -10.77 4.82 -15.12
CA SER A 127 -10.06 4.39 -16.34
C SER A 127 -10.92 4.46 -17.59
#